data_AF-A0A662GK08-F1
#
_entry.id   AF-A0A662GK08-F1
#
_cell.length_a   1.000
_cell.length_b   1.000
_cell.length_c   1.000
_cell.angle_alpha   90.00
_cell.angle_beta   90.00
_cell.angle_gamma   90.00
#
_symmetry.space_group_name_H-M   'P 1'
#
loop_
_entity.id
_entity.type
_entity.pdbx_description
1 polymer ?
#
loop_
_entity_poly.entity_id
_entity_poly.type
_entity_poly.pdbx_seq_one_letter_code
_entity_poly.pdbx_strand_id
1 'polypeptide(L)'
;MLNIVNLYRKKLGKIHLTIALAPEAIQSLTRDVVKEVEKTGLKAMIRADGYAFMKSSIVGELGLPHLRYAVVEDKAMVWVRAPYRLSKELLTLAGYDIREYCEEIIEAAREIAKIFRKYEDRAIGLNIELPER
;
A
#
# COMPACT_ATOMS: atom_id res chain seq x y z
N MET A 1 28.23 -3.13 1.69
CA MET A 1 27.24 -2.84 0.62
C MET A 1 25.88 -3.35 1.06
N LEU A 2 24.87 -2.48 1.17
CA LEU A 2 23.51 -2.95 1.45
C LEU A 2 22.96 -3.61 0.17
N ASN A 3 22.60 -4.89 0.23
CA ASN A 3 21.88 -5.56 -0.85
C ASN A 3 20.58 -4.78 -1.14
N ILE A 4 20.36 -4.36 -2.39
CA ILE A 4 19.19 -3.58 -2.83
C ILE A 4 17.86 -4.23 -2.44
N VAL A 5 17.81 -5.58 -2.45
CA VAL A 5 16.64 -6.33 -1.99
C VAL A 5 16.41 -6.08 -0.50
N ASN A 6 17.45 -6.15 0.33
CA ASN A 6 17.34 -5.93 1.77
C ASN A 6 17.04 -4.47 2.11
N LEU A 7 17.53 -3.52 1.32
CA LEU A 7 17.14 -2.10 1.42
C LEU A 7 15.62 -1.95 1.26
N TYR A 8 15.07 -2.48 0.17
CA TYR A 8 13.66 -2.34 -0.13
C TYR A 8 12.76 -3.15 0.80
N ARG A 9 13.17 -4.35 1.23
CA ARG A 9 12.47 -5.08 2.30
C ARG A 9 12.25 -4.21 3.54
N LYS A 10 13.30 -3.49 3.97
CA LYS A 10 13.22 -2.56 5.11
C LYS A 10 12.34 -1.36 4.80
N LYS A 11 12.48 -0.71 3.64
CA LYS A 11 11.65 0.44 3.26
C LYS A 11 10.16 0.06 3.18
N LEU A 12 9.84 -1.02 2.48
CA LEU A 12 8.48 -1.53 2.34
C LEU A 12 7.88 -1.96 3.69
N GLY A 13 8.68 -2.57 4.56
CA GLY A 13 8.27 -2.96 5.90
C GLY A 13 8.01 -1.80 6.87
N LYS A 14 8.37 -0.56 6.52
CA LYS A 14 8.02 0.64 7.29
C LYS A 14 6.66 1.22 6.92
N ILE A 15 6.01 0.73 5.85
CA ILE A 15 4.74 1.27 5.39
C ILE A 15 3.62 0.71 6.27
N HIS A 16 3.14 1.54 7.18
CA HIS A 16 1.98 1.26 8.04
C HIS A 16 1.17 2.55 8.21
N LEU A 17 -0.03 2.58 7.62
CA LEU A 17 -0.97 3.68 7.75
C LEU A 17 -2.20 3.18 8.49
N THR A 18 -2.72 3.95 9.43
CA THR A 18 -3.98 3.64 10.10
C THR A 18 -4.73 4.92 10.39
N ILE A 19 -6.03 4.93 10.12
CA ILE A 19 -6.92 6.03 10.49
C ILE A 19 -8.21 5.45 11.06
N ALA A 20 -8.64 6.00 12.20
CA ALA A 20 -9.92 5.67 12.83
C ALA A 20 -10.92 6.80 12.61
N LEU A 21 -12.08 6.49 12.05
CA LEU A 21 -13.12 7.45 11.63
C LEU A 21 -14.52 6.89 11.90
N ALA A 22 -15.52 7.76 11.92
CA ALA A 22 -16.92 7.32 11.85
C ALA A 22 -17.17 6.47 10.59
N PRO A 23 -18.03 5.42 10.65
CA PRO A 23 -18.25 4.49 9.53
C PRO A 23 -18.62 5.15 8.20
N GLU A 24 -19.40 6.24 8.21
CA GLU A 24 -19.81 6.98 7.02
C GLU A 24 -18.62 7.67 6.34
N ALA A 25 -17.66 8.13 7.15
CA ALA A 25 -16.44 8.76 6.66
C ALA A 25 -15.45 7.73 6.10
N ILE A 26 -15.42 6.50 6.65
CA ILE A 26 -14.62 5.38 6.10
C ILE A 26 -15.04 5.05 4.67
N GLN A 27 -16.33 5.03 4.36
CA GLN A 27 -16.80 4.77 3.00
C GLN A 27 -16.32 5.84 2.02
N SER A 28 -16.34 7.11 2.43
CA SER A 28 -15.84 8.23 1.62
C SER A 28 -14.33 8.16 1.43
N LEU A 29 -13.59 7.91 2.51
CA LEU A 29 -12.16 7.67 2.49
C LEU A 29 -11.79 6.53 1.54
N THR A 30 -12.49 5.40 1.61
CA THR A 30 -12.24 4.22 0.76
C THR A 30 -12.35 4.57 -0.72
N ARG A 31 -13.41 5.29 -1.11
CA ARG A 31 -13.61 5.73 -2.50
C ARG A 31 -12.47 6.65 -2.97
N ASP A 32 -12.07 7.60 -2.14
CA ASP A 32 -10.99 8.52 -2.46
C ASP A 32 -9.64 7.80 -2.59
N VAL A 33 -9.35 6.86 -1.69
CA VAL A 33 -8.14 6.02 -1.73
C VAL A 33 -8.10 5.19 -3.01
N VAL A 34 -9.16 4.46 -3.33
CA VAL A 34 -9.22 3.63 -4.55
C VAL A 34 -8.99 4.50 -5.78
N LYS A 35 -9.72 5.61 -5.90
CA LYS A 35 -9.61 6.54 -7.03
C LYS A 35 -8.20 7.12 -7.17
N GLU A 36 -7.54 7.49 -6.08
CA GLU A 36 -6.20 8.07 -6.14
C GLU A 36 -5.14 7.03 -6.47
N VAL A 37 -5.24 5.84 -5.89
CA VAL A 37 -4.29 4.75 -6.15
C VAL A 37 -4.35 4.30 -7.60
N GLU A 38 -5.53 4.24 -8.22
CA GLU A 38 -5.64 3.85 -9.64
C GLU A 38 -4.93 4.81 -10.59
N LYS A 39 -4.78 6.08 -10.22
CA LYS A 39 -3.99 7.05 -11.00
C LYS A 39 -2.48 6.77 -10.96
N THR A 40 -2.01 6.00 -9.98
CA THR A 40 -0.60 5.57 -9.87
C THR A 40 -0.27 4.40 -10.80
N GLY A 41 -1.27 3.85 -11.51
CA GLY A 41 -1.11 2.67 -12.37
C GLY A 41 -1.28 1.33 -11.65
N LEU A 42 -1.51 1.34 -10.33
CA LEU A 42 -1.93 0.16 -9.58
C LEU A 42 -3.42 -0.13 -9.78
N LYS A 43 -3.80 -1.39 -9.80
CA LYS A 43 -5.20 -1.82 -9.88
C LYS A 43 -5.76 -2.11 -8.49
N ALA A 44 -6.98 -1.63 -8.22
CA ALA A 44 -7.71 -1.95 -7.01
C ALA A 44 -8.44 -3.30 -7.15
N MET A 45 -7.84 -4.37 -6.59
CA MET A 45 -8.44 -5.71 -6.65
C MET A 45 -9.19 -6.01 -5.36
N ILE A 46 -10.50 -6.29 -5.46
CA ILE A 46 -11.39 -6.56 -4.33
C ILE A 46 -10.92 -7.78 -3.53
N ARG A 47 -11.04 -7.68 -2.20
CA ARG A 47 -10.74 -8.70 -1.20
C ARG A 47 -11.79 -8.64 -0.09
N ALA A 48 -11.89 -9.69 0.73
CA ALA A 48 -12.93 -9.80 1.77
C ALA A 48 -13.03 -8.53 2.66
N ASP A 49 -11.88 -8.00 3.09
CA ASP A 49 -11.84 -6.86 4.02
C ASP A 49 -11.46 -5.53 3.35
N GLY A 50 -11.43 -5.46 2.01
CA GLY A 50 -10.99 -4.25 1.30
C GLY A 50 -10.34 -4.54 -0.05
N TYR A 51 -9.11 -4.06 -0.25
CA TYR A 51 -8.45 -4.08 -1.55
C TYR A 51 -6.99 -4.52 -1.47
N ALA A 52 -6.54 -5.24 -2.49
CA ALA A 52 -5.12 -5.35 -2.82
C ALA A 52 -4.81 -4.39 -3.97
N PHE A 53 -3.86 -3.47 -3.77
CA PHE A 53 -3.38 -2.57 -4.81
C PHE A 53 -2.09 -3.13 -5.42
N MET A 54 -2.15 -3.52 -6.69
CA MET A 54 -1.04 -4.17 -7.40
C MET A 54 -1.09 -3.90 -8.90
N LYS A 55 0.05 -3.98 -9.60
CA LYS A 55 0.14 -3.73 -11.04
C LYS A 55 -0.69 -4.72 -11.88
N SER A 56 -0.74 -5.98 -11.46
CA SER A 56 -1.45 -7.07 -12.16
C SER A 56 -1.68 -8.26 -11.22
N SER A 57 -2.47 -9.26 -11.66
CA SER A 57 -2.80 -10.43 -10.81
C SER A 57 -1.58 -11.31 -10.52
N ILE A 58 -0.61 -11.36 -11.44
CA ILE A 58 0.63 -12.16 -11.30
C ILE A 58 1.41 -11.78 -10.03
N VAL A 59 1.32 -10.53 -9.58
CA VAL A 59 1.92 -10.05 -8.33
C VAL A 59 1.38 -10.84 -7.14
N GLY A 60 0.05 -10.99 -7.08
CA GLY A 60 -0.60 -11.77 -6.03
C GLY A 60 -0.30 -13.28 -6.14
N GLU A 61 -0.30 -13.81 -7.37
CA GLU A 61 -0.04 -15.23 -7.66
C GLU A 61 1.38 -15.65 -7.27
N LEU A 62 2.39 -14.81 -7.56
CA LEU A 62 3.79 -15.06 -7.18
C LEU A 62 4.08 -14.73 -5.70
N GLY A 63 3.11 -14.19 -4.96
CA GLY A 63 3.28 -13.76 -3.57
C GLY A 63 4.26 -12.59 -3.43
N LEU A 64 4.35 -11.74 -4.44
CA LEU A 64 5.17 -10.53 -4.43
C LEU A 64 4.57 -9.45 -3.51
N PRO A 65 5.41 -8.58 -2.92
CA PRO A 65 4.93 -7.52 -2.03
C PRO A 65 3.98 -6.55 -2.75
N HIS A 66 2.86 -6.21 -2.13
CA HIS A 66 1.88 -5.26 -2.66
C HIS A 66 1.20 -4.51 -1.52
N LEU A 67 0.57 -3.38 -1.81
CA LEU A 67 -0.20 -2.65 -0.78
C LEU A 67 -1.50 -3.38 -0.52
N ARG A 68 -1.80 -3.55 0.77
CA ARG A 68 -3.08 -4.04 1.26
C ARG A 68 -3.79 -2.89 1.93
N TYR A 69 -5.04 -2.68 1.55
CA TYR A 69 -5.99 -1.79 2.21
C TYR A 69 -7.06 -2.66 2.86
N ALA A 70 -7.27 -2.51 4.15
CA ALA A 70 -8.34 -3.19 4.85
C ALA A 70 -9.13 -2.23 5.73
N VAL A 71 -10.43 -2.49 5.83
CA VAL A 71 -11.35 -1.82 6.75
C VAL A 71 -11.81 -2.84 7.77
N VAL A 72 -11.65 -2.51 9.05
CA VAL A 72 -12.17 -3.30 10.17
C VAL A 72 -12.89 -2.33 11.09
N GLU A 73 -14.21 -2.48 11.18
CA GLU A 73 -15.09 -1.57 11.95
C GLU A 73 -14.90 -0.10 11.54
N ASP A 74 -14.35 0.72 12.43
CA ASP A 74 -14.10 2.15 12.31
C ASP A 74 -12.69 2.48 11.80
N LYS A 75 -11.88 1.47 11.45
CA LYS A 75 -10.47 1.64 11.10
C LYS A 75 -10.20 1.27 9.66
N ALA A 76 -9.54 2.17 8.92
CA ALA A 76 -8.90 1.87 7.66
C ALA A 76 -7.38 1.75 7.85
N MET A 77 -6.81 0.67 7.32
CA MET A 77 -5.40 0.32 7.49
C MET A 77 -4.74 0.05 6.14
N VAL A 78 -3.48 0.49 5.99
CA VAL A 78 -2.64 0.18 4.83
C VAL A 78 -1.28 -0.34 5.25
N TRP A 79 -0.85 -1.42 4.61
CA TRP A 79 0.48 -2.00 4.82
C TRP A 79 0.96 -2.71 3.56
N VAL A 80 2.26 -3.01 3.48
CA VAL A 80 2.78 -3.92 2.46
C VAL A 80 2.60 -5.36 2.90
N ARG A 81 1.91 -6.18 2.09
CA ARG A 81 1.82 -7.63 2.32
C ARG A 81 3.17 -8.27 2.07
N ALA A 82 3.69 -9.00 3.07
CA ALA A 82 4.87 -9.86 2.96
C ALA A 82 6.13 -9.16 2.36
N PRO A 83 6.58 -8.02 2.90
CA PRO A 83 7.70 -7.26 2.34
C PRO A 83 8.99 -8.09 2.25
N TYR A 84 9.21 -9.01 3.19
CA TYR A 84 10.34 -9.94 3.21
C TYR A 84 10.38 -10.92 2.02
N ARG A 85 9.25 -11.13 1.33
CA ARG A 85 9.18 -12.00 0.13
C ARG A 85 9.64 -11.31 -1.14
N LEU A 86 10.05 -10.03 -1.08
CA LEU A 86 10.66 -9.35 -2.22
C LEU A 86 11.80 -10.21 -2.80
N SER A 87 11.68 -10.55 -4.08
CA SER A 87 12.65 -11.36 -4.83
C SER A 87 12.89 -10.74 -6.19
N LYS A 88 14.17 -10.52 -6.52
CA LYS A 88 14.56 -9.98 -7.83
C LYS A 88 14.16 -10.95 -8.95
N GLU A 89 14.34 -12.25 -8.75
CA GLU A 89 14.00 -13.29 -9.73
C GLU A 89 12.50 -13.32 -10.04
N LEU A 90 11.66 -13.30 -9.00
CA LEU A 90 10.20 -13.29 -9.18
C LEU A 90 9.70 -12.00 -9.83
N LEU A 91 10.32 -10.85 -9.52
CA LEU A 91 10.00 -9.59 -10.19
C LEU A 91 10.39 -9.62 -11.66
N THR A 92 11.58 -10.13 -11.99
CA THR A 92 12.01 -10.29 -13.38
C THR A 92 11.08 -11.25 -14.14
N LEU A 93 10.66 -12.36 -13.53
CA LEU A 93 9.66 -13.27 -14.10
C LEU A 93 8.32 -12.58 -14.36
N ALA A 94 7.91 -11.67 -13.47
CA ALA A 94 6.71 -10.85 -13.63
C ALA A 94 6.89 -9.66 -14.61
N GLY A 95 8.07 -9.48 -15.19
CA GLY A 95 8.38 -8.39 -16.11
C GLY A 95 8.60 -7.03 -15.43
N TYR A 96 9.05 -7.01 -14.17
CA TYR A 96 9.26 -5.80 -13.38
C TYR A 96 10.71 -5.61 -12.93
N ASP A 97 11.20 -4.37 -12.97
CA ASP A 97 12.43 -3.97 -12.29
C ASP A 97 12.20 -3.78 -10.78
N ILE A 98 13.19 -4.13 -9.96
CA ILE A 98 13.07 -4.08 -8.50
C ILE A 98 12.98 -2.66 -7.95
N ARG A 99 13.74 -1.71 -8.51
CA ARG A 99 13.74 -0.32 -8.04
C ARG A 99 12.43 0.33 -8.42
N GLU A 100 12.06 0.26 -9.70
CA GLU A 100 10.81 0.85 -10.20
C GLU A 100 9.60 0.31 -9.43
N TYR A 101 9.52 -1.02 -9.29
CA TYR A 101 8.42 -1.67 -8.58
C TYR A 101 8.29 -1.21 -7.12
N CYS A 102 9.42 -1.12 -6.40
CA CYS A 102 9.39 -0.74 -4.99
C CYS A 102 9.09 0.76 -4.82
N GLU A 103 9.64 1.62 -5.67
CA GLU A 103 9.35 3.06 -5.61
C GLU A 103 7.90 3.38 -5.96
N GLU A 104 7.28 2.67 -6.91
CA GLU A 104 5.85 2.81 -7.21
C GLU A 104 4.96 2.44 -6.00
N ILE A 105 5.30 1.37 -5.28
CA ILE A 105 4.59 1.00 -4.04
C ILE A 105 4.75 2.08 -2.98
N ILE A 106 5.97 2.62 -2.81
CA ILE A 106 6.24 3.68 -1.84
C ILE A 106 5.46 4.94 -2.21
N GLU A 107 5.44 5.33 -3.48
CA GLU A 107 4.72 6.52 -3.94
C GLU A 107 3.21 6.34 -3.80
N ALA A 108 2.66 5.19 -4.17
CA ALA A 108 1.25 4.89 -3.93
C ALA A 108 0.90 4.98 -2.43
N ALA A 109 1.75 4.48 -1.53
CA ALA A 109 1.54 4.62 -0.09
C ALA A 109 1.59 6.10 0.36
N ARG A 110 2.45 6.93 -0.24
CA ARG A 110 2.49 8.37 0.03
C ARG A 110 1.23 9.07 -0.45
N GLU A 111 0.69 8.72 -1.61
CA GLU A 111 -0.59 9.26 -2.10
C GLU A 111 -1.74 8.90 -1.15
N ILE A 112 -1.81 7.65 -0.71
CA ILE A 112 -2.80 7.24 0.31
C ILE A 112 -2.63 8.04 1.60
N ALA A 113 -1.40 8.26 2.07
CA ALA A 113 -1.14 9.06 3.27
C ALA A 113 -1.61 10.52 3.12
N LYS A 114 -1.50 11.12 1.93
CA LYS A 114 -2.08 12.45 1.65
C LYS A 114 -3.60 12.41 1.76
N ILE A 115 -4.25 11.35 1.29
CA ILE A 115 -5.70 11.18 1.45
C ILE A 115 -6.07 11.03 2.93
N PHE A 116 -5.35 10.21 3.71
CA PHE A 116 -5.61 10.07 5.15
C PHE A 116 -5.53 11.42 5.88
N ARG A 117 -4.53 12.25 5.57
CA ARG A 117 -4.40 13.61 6.15
C ARG A 117 -5.58 14.53 5.82
N LYS A 118 -6.24 14.38 4.66
CA LYS A 118 -7.47 15.15 4.34
C LYS A 118 -8.64 14.82 5.28
N TYR A 119 -8.57 13.71 6.00
CA TYR A 119 -9.59 13.26 6.95
C TYR A 119 -9.16 13.45 8.40
N GLU A 120 -7.97 14.01 8.67
CA GLU A 120 -7.38 14.13 10.01
C GLU A 120 -8.26 14.88 11.00
N ASP A 121 -8.87 16.01 10.59
CA ASP A 121 -9.76 16.81 11.44
C ASP A 121 -11.01 16.05 11.93
N ARG A 122 -11.35 14.94 11.28
CA ARG A 122 -12.50 14.08 11.63
C ARG A 122 -12.07 12.76 12.27
N ALA A 123 -10.77 12.53 12.41
CA ALA A 123 -10.22 11.26 12.87
C ALA A 123 -10.19 11.17 14.39
N ILE A 124 -10.52 10.00 14.92
CA ILE A 124 -10.28 9.64 16.32
C ILE A 124 -8.77 9.41 16.55
N GLY A 125 -8.08 8.93 15.51
CA GLY A 125 -6.63 8.78 15.52
C GLY A 125 -6.08 8.56 14.13
N LEU A 126 -4.84 9.02 13.92
CA LEU A 126 -4.08 8.87 12.68
C LEU A 126 -2.65 8.42 13.00
N ASN A 127 -2.22 7.31 12.41
CA ASN A 127 -0.83 6.88 12.39
C ASN A 127 -0.34 6.77 10.94
N ILE A 128 0.80 7.38 10.63
CA ILE A 128 1.43 7.33 9.31
C ILE A 128 2.90 7.00 9.49
N GLU A 129 3.26 5.77 9.16
CA GLU A 129 4.64 5.32 9.05
C GLU A 129 4.96 5.07 7.57
N LEU A 130 6.00 5.75 7.09
CA LEU A 130 6.49 5.66 5.72
C LEU A 130 8.02 5.65 5.75
N PRO A 131 8.67 5.02 4.76
CA PRO A 131 10.12 5.15 4.60
C PRO A 131 10.52 6.60 4.28
N GLU A 132 11.72 6.99 4.70
CA GLU A 132 12.37 8.22 4.24
C GLU A 132 12.54 8.20 2.72
N ARG A 133 12.60 9.40 2.12
CA ARG A 133 12.88 9.56 0.69
C ARG A 133 14.30 9.08 0.40
#